data_AF-A0A5C8BPA1-F1
#
_entry.id   AF-A0A5C8BPA1-F1
#
_cell.length_a   1.000
_cell.length_b   1.000
_cell.length_c   1.000
_cell.angle_alpha   90.00
_cell.angle_beta   90.00
_cell.angle_gamma   90.00
#
_symmetry.space_group_name_H-M   'P 1'
#
loop_
_entity.id
_entity.type
_entity.pdbx_description
1 polymer ?
#
loop_
_entity_poly.entity_id
_entity_poly.type
_entity_poly.pdbx_seq_one_letter_code
_entity_poly.pdbx_strand_id
1 'polypeptide(L)'
;MKIKNFPEDAKITFLGEIFKFNHLDSWNIKLGIHSGSELSVKHSRLSSLPAFARGRCLNPSDGQCRKGGYKISINIQSNEDWKVKVDPKNKGYYFEFNFNRGSEQNPDILHIRIPQIELARVLFFRNAYLARNCLDQGILAREFFVDPIDQTTTVIHVLPHRTFPLGQFNNEGIRRLLSWILLDENARQSYESIAHYFKLEAKQFEEKTSWQFHFTP
;
A
#
# COMPACT_ATOMS: atom_id res chain seq x y z
N MET A 1 -16.67 -3.43 -13.39
CA MET A 1 -15.32 -3.26 -13.96
C MET A 1 -14.66 -4.64 -13.99
N LYS A 2 -14.25 -5.13 -15.17
CA LYS A 2 -13.54 -6.41 -15.30
C LYS A 2 -12.04 -6.15 -15.37
N ILE A 3 -11.28 -6.74 -14.45
CA ILE A 3 -9.82 -6.66 -14.42
C ILE A 3 -9.29 -7.70 -15.41
N LYS A 4 -8.61 -7.21 -16.46
CA LYS A 4 -8.01 -8.06 -17.49
C LYS A 4 -7.01 -9.03 -16.86
N ASN A 5 -6.88 -10.23 -17.44
CA ASN A 5 -5.97 -11.30 -17.05
C ASN A 5 -6.28 -12.02 -15.73
N PHE A 6 -7.35 -11.66 -15.02
CA PHE A 6 -7.83 -12.40 -13.84
C PHE A 6 -9.07 -13.23 -14.21
N PRO A 7 -9.15 -14.49 -13.73
CA PRO A 7 -10.36 -15.31 -13.88
C PRO A 7 -11.57 -14.64 -13.21
N GLU A 8 -12.76 -15.16 -13.53
CA GLU A 8 -13.99 -14.83 -12.81
C GLU A 8 -13.94 -15.42 -11.39
N ASP A 9 -14.54 -14.72 -10.43
CA ASP A 9 -14.58 -15.09 -9.00
C ASP A 9 -13.20 -15.40 -8.36
N ALA A 10 -12.14 -14.81 -8.92
CA ALA A 10 -10.77 -15.01 -8.46
C ALA A 10 -10.52 -14.33 -7.11
N LYS A 11 -10.12 -15.09 -6.08
CA LYS A 11 -9.85 -14.55 -4.73
C LYS A 11 -8.37 -14.25 -4.53
N ILE A 12 -8.05 -13.03 -4.11
CA ILE A 12 -6.67 -12.66 -3.74
C ILE A 12 -6.29 -13.35 -2.42
N THR A 13 -5.20 -14.12 -2.43
CA THR A 13 -4.67 -14.82 -1.25
C THR A 13 -3.52 -14.07 -0.59
N PHE A 14 -2.69 -13.38 -1.38
CA PHE A 14 -1.62 -12.50 -0.90
C PHE A 14 -1.22 -11.45 -1.95
N LEU A 15 -0.60 -10.38 -1.48
CA LEU A 15 0.15 -9.42 -2.28
C LEU A 15 1.64 -9.74 -2.12
N GLY A 16 2.37 -9.88 -3.23
CA GLY A 16 3.76 -10.36 -3.23
C GLY A 16 4.76 -9.30 -3.69
N GLU A 17 5.90 -9.76 -4.23
CA GLU A 17 6.98 -8.88 -4.66
C GLU A 17 6.53 -7.84 -5.70
N ILE A 18 7.13 -6.66 -5.59
CA ILE A 18 7.07 -5.59 -6.58
C ILE A 18 8.24 -5.78 -7.54
N PHE A 19 7.99 -5.64 -8.84
CA PHE A 19 9.01 -5.87 -9.85
C PHE A 19 8.79 -5.06 -11.13
N LYS A 20 9.87 -4.84 -11.86
CA LYS A 20 9.86 -4.18 -13.17
C LYS A 20 10.76 -4.96 -14.11
N PHE A 21 10.24 -5.33 -15.29
CA PHE A 21 11.08 -5.91 -16.34
C PHE A 21 12.00 -4.82 -16.89
N ASN A 22 13.26 -5.16 -17.18
CA ASN A 22 14.27 -4.17 -17.56
C ASN A 22 13.93 -3.42 -18.86
N HIS A 23 13.13 -4.04 -19.74
CA HIS A 23 12.65 -3.45 -21.00
C HIS A 23 11.35 -2.65 -20.88
N LEU A 24 10.77 -2.51 -19.68
CA LEU A 24 9.52 -1.77 -19.45
C LEU A 24 9.73 -0.67 -18.39
N ASP A 25 9.00 0.44 -18.53
CA ASP A 25 9.06 1.55 -17.57
C ASP A 25 8.18 1.34 -16.33
N SER A 26 7.23 0.43 -16.43
CA SER A 26 6.14 0.27 -15.47
C SER A 26 6.40 -0.81 -14.42
N TRP A 27 6.27 -0.43 -13.14
CA TRP A 27 6.28 -1.35 -12.02
C TRP A 27 5.00 -2.19 -11.92
N ASN A 28 5.18 -3.44 -11.52
CA ASN A 28 4.13 -4.43 -11.34
C ASN A 28 4.21 -5.03 -9.94
N ILE A 29 3.11 -5.64 -9.51
CA ILE A 29 3.01 -6.36 -8.24
C ILE A 29 2.51 -7.78 -8.50
N LYS A 30 3.13 -8.77 -7.84
CA LYS A 30 2.64 -10.15 -7.85
C LYS A 30 1.43 -10.32 -6.93
N LEU A 31 0.50 -11.15 -7.35
CA LEU A 31 -0.73 -11.47 -6.62
C LEU A 31 -0.88 -12.99 -6.60
N GLY A 32 -1.05 -13.55 -5.41
CA GLY A 32 -1.55 -14.91 -5.26
C GLY A 32 -3.05 -14.92 -5.50
N ILE A 33 -3.52 -15.77 -6.39
CA ILE A 33 -4.92 -15.84 -6.81
C ILE A 33 -5.41 -17.28 -6.67
N HIS A 34 -6.53 -17.45 -5.98
CA HIS A 34 -7.28 -18.68 -5.94
C HIS A 34 -8.45 -18.61 -6.93
N SER A 35 -8.56 -19.59 -7.83
CA SER A 35 -9.66 -19.70 -8.80
C SER A 35 -10.16 -21.15 -8.78
N GLY A 36 -11.39 -21.38 -8.32
CA GLY A 36 -11.88 -22.74 -8.08
C GLY A 36 -11.08 -23.43 -6.97
N SER A 37 -10.32 -24.47 -7.31
CA SER A 37 -9.39 -25.19 -6.41
C SER A 37 -7.92 -24.86 -6.66
N GLU A 38 -7.60 -24.06 -7.67
CA GLU A 38 -6.24 -23.79 -8.11
C GLU A 38 -5.68 -22.50 -7.51
N LEU A 39 -4.45 -22.58 -6.99
CA LEU A 39 -3.65 -21.42 -6.61
C LEU A 39 -2.67 -21.10 -7.74
N SER A 40 -2.76 -19.89 -8.29
CA SER A 40 -1.83 -19.37 -9.29
C SER A 40 -1.24 -18.04 -8.85
N VAL A 41 -0.06 -17.69 -9.38
CA VAL A 41 0.54 -16.37 -9.18
C VAL A 41 0.38 -15.57 -10.47
N LYS A 42 -0.30 -14.43 -10.37
CA LYS A 42 -0.44 -13.46 -11.47
C LYS A 42 0.22 -12.15 -11.09
N HIS A 43 0.23 -11.18 -12.00
CA HIS A 43 0.70 -9.84 -11.70
C HIS A 43 -0.21 -8.79 -12.33
N SER A 44 -0.14 -7.58 -11.79
CA SER A 44 -0.81 -6.39 -12.33
C SER A 44 0.05 -5.16 -12.10
N ARG A 45 -0.35 -4.01 -12.66
CA ARG A 45 0.34 -2.73 -12.45
C ARG A 45 0.36 -2.36 -10.97
N LEU A 46 1.49 -1.84 -10.50
CA LEU A 46 1.60 -1.29 -9.15
C LEU A 46 0.58 -0.16 -8.92
N SER A 47 0.28 0.63 -9.95
CA SER A 47 -0.75 1.67 -9.91
C SER A 47 -2.16 1.15 -9.60
N SER A 48 -2.42 -0.16 -9.77
CA SER A 48 -3.70 -0.79 -9.43
C SER A 48 -3.78 -1.30 -7.99
N LEU A 49 -2.71 -1.13 -7.19
CA LEU A 49 -2.66 -1.53 -5.79
C LEU A 49 -3.84 -1.04 -4.92
N PRO A 50 -4.41 0.18 -5.10
CA PRO A 50 -5.61 0.59 -4.36
C PRO A 50 -6.79 -0.40 -4.48
N ALA A 51 -6.87 -1.11 -5.61
CA ALA A 51 -7.93 -2.07 -5.90
C ALA A 51 -7.62 -3.49 -5.41
N PHE A 52 -6.41 -3.78 -4.93
CA PHE A 52 -6.02 -5.14 -4.52
C PHE A 52 -5.91 -5.23 -3.01
N ALA A 53 -6.61 -6.22 -2.43
CA ALA A 53 -6.50 -6.53 -1.02
C ALA A 53 -6.72 -8.04 -0.83
N ARG A 54 -6.00 -8.64 0.13
CA ARG A 54 -6.18 -10.03 0.52
C ARG A 54 -7.64 -10.31 0.88
N GLY A 55 -8.15 -11.44 0.40
CA GLY A 55 -9.53 -11.86 0.57
C GLY A 55 -10.54 -11.22 -0.38
N ARG A 56 -10.16 -10.20 -1.16
CA ARG A 56 -11.03 -9.57 -2.15
C ARG A 56 -11.28 -10.52 -3.34
N CYS A 57 -12.53 -10.57 -3.79
CA CYS A 57 -12.93 -11.25 -5.01
C CYS A 57 -12.76 -10.31 -6.22
N LEU A 58 -12.07 -10.79 -7.24
CA LEU A 58 -11.87 -10.12 -8.52
C LEU A 58 -12.85 -10.68 -9.54
N ASN A 59 -13.35 -9.81 -10.41
CA ASN A 59 -14.32 -10.17 -11.45
C ASN A 59 -15.49 -11.02 -10.90
N PRO A 60 -16.25 -10.50 -9.91
CA PRO A 60 -17.36 -11.26 -9.35
C PRO A 60 -18.42 -11.52 -10.43
N SER A 61 -18.86 -12.77 -10.55
CA SER A 61 -19.85 -13.23 -11.55
C SER A 61 -21.20 -12.52 -11.42
N ASP A 62 -21.61 -12.20 -10.19
CA ASP A 62 -22.83 -11.45 -9.87
C ASP A 62 -22.65 -9.92 -9.95
N GLY A 63 -21.45 -9.45 -10.32
CA GLY A 63 -21.10 -8.03 -10.37
C GLY A 63 -20.94 -7.36 -8.99
N GLN A 64 -21.14 -8.08 -7.88
CA GLN A 64 -21.10 -7.50 -6.54
C GLN A 64 -19.71 -7.56 -5.90
N CYS A 65 -19.23 -6.42 -5.42
CA CYS A 65 -17.95 -6.36 -4.72
C CYS A 65 -18.07 -6.99 -3.32
N ARG A 66 -17.28 -8.02 -3.04
CA ARG A 66 -17.26 -8.71 -1.74
C ARG A 66 -16.00 -8.34 -0.98
N LYS A 67 -16.18 -7.75 0.21
CA LYS A 67 -15.10 -7.59 1.20
C LYS A 67 -14.89 -8.94 1.89
N GLY A 68 -13.66 -9.42 1.93
CA GLY A 68 -13.32 -10.65 2.64
C GLY A 68 -12.98 -10.38 4.11
N GLY A 69 -13.20 -11.39 4.96
CA GLY A 69 -12.73 -11.42 6.34
C GLY A 69 -13.72 -10.88 7.38
N TYR A 70 -13.37 -11.07 8.66
CA TYR A 70 -14.11 -10.53 9.80
C TYR A 70 -13.63 -9.11 10.13
N LYS A 71 -14.54 -8.28 10.64
CA LYS A 71 -14.20 -6.94 11.12
C LYS A 71 -13.74 -7.03 12.57
N ILE A 72 -12.53 -6.53 12.83
CA ILE A 72 -12.03 -6.28 14.18
C ILE A 72 -11.67 -4.79 14.28
N SER A 73 -11.99 -4.18 15.42
CA SER A 73 -11.56 -2.82 15.77
C SER A 73 -10.51 -2.93 16.85
N ILE A 74 -9.34 -2.34 16.60
CA ILE A 74 -8.25 -2.22 17.58
C ILE A 74 -7.86 -0.75 17.67
N ASN A 75 -7.45 -0.31 18.86
CA ASN A 75 -6.94 1.04 19.09
C ASN A 75 -5.44 0.95 19.31
N ILE A 76 -4.66 1.41 18.32
CA ILE A 76 -3.20 1.41 18.38
C ILE A 76 -2.76 2.78 18.88
N GLN A 77 -2.07 2.81 20.02
CA GLN A 77 -1.54 4.06 20.61
C GLN A 77 -0.08 4.31 20.19
N SER A 78 0.71 3.25 20.03
CA SER A 78 2.10 3.28 19.56
C SER A 78 2.40 2.02 18.73
N ASN A 79 3.43 2.08 17.90
CA ASN A 79 3.94 0.98 17.10
C ASN A 79 5.34 0.50 17.55
N GLU A 80 5.82 0.95 18.71
CA GLU A 80 7.16 0.62 19.24
C GLU A 80 7.39 -0.87 19.48
N ASP A 81 6.35 -1.62 19.85
CA ASP A 81 6.44 -3.06 20.13
C ASP A 81 6.27 -3.93 18.88
N TRP A 82 6.03 -3.32 17.72
CA TRP A 82 5.80 -4.03 16.47
C TRP A 82 7.08 -4.69 15.98
N LYS A 83 7.00 -6.00 15.72
CA LYS A 83 8.11 -6.77 15.17
C LYS A 83 7.90 -6.97 13.68
N VAL A 84 8.93 -6.71 12.89
CA VAL A 84 8.94 -7.06 11.46
C VAL A 84 9.30 -8.54 11.31
N LYS A 85 8.49 -9.26 10.54
CA LYS A 85 8.67 -10.69 10.23
C LYS A 85 8.40 -10.95 8.76
N VAL A 86 8.84 -12.11 8.28
CA VAL A 86 8.67 -12.54 6.88
C VAL A 86 7.65 -13.68 6.83
N ASP A 87 6.64 -13.56 5.97
CA ASP A 87 5.68 -14.63 5.75
C ASP A 87 6.37 -15.79 5.01
N PRO A 88 6.36 -17.02 5.55
CA PRO A 88 7.08 -18.13 4.94
C PRO A 88 6.53 -18.53 3.57
N LYS A 89 5.24 -18.26 3.29
CA LYS A 89 4.53 -18.66 2.07
C LYS A 89 4.74 -17.67 0.93
N ASN A 90 4.57 -16.38 1.19
CA ASN A 90 4.65 -15.35 0.14
C ASN A 90 5.93 -14.49 0.20
N LYS A 91 6.77 -14.67 1.23
CA LYS A 91 8.03 -13.93 1.47
C LYS A 91 7.87 -12.42 1.69
N GLY A 92 6.64 -11.92 1.81
CA GLY A 92 6.37 -10.53 2.14
C GLY A 92 6.55 -10.23 3.63
N TYR A 93 6.89 -8.98 3.94
CA TYR A 93 7.01 -8.51 5.31
C TYR A 93 5.63 -8.27 5.95
N TYR A 94 5.53 -8.56 7.24
CA TYR A 94 4.37 -8.23 8.08
C TYR A 94 4.82 -7.69 9.44
N PHE A 95 3.98 -6.83 10.03
CA PHE A 95 4.10 -6.41 11.42
C PHE A 95 3.39 -7.41 12.33
N GLU A 96 4.04 -7.79 13.43
CA GLU A 96 3.53 -8.69 14.45
C GLU A 96 3.59 -8.04 15.82
N PHE A 97 2.47 -8.04 16.54
CA PHE A 97 2.37 -7.51 17.89
C PHE A 97 1.20 -8.17 18.65
N ASN A 98 1.19 -8.00 19.97
CA ASN A 98 0.13 -8.49 20.83
C ASN A 98 -0.79 -7.33 21.21
N PHE A 99 -2.09 -7.51 21.08
CA PHE A 99 -3.08 -6.53 21.48
C PHE A 99 -3.92 -7.10 22.62
N ASN A 100 -3.87 -6.48 23.80
CA ASN A 100 -4.76 -6.84 24.91
C ASN A 100 -6.11 -6.15 24.73
N ARG A 101 -7.17 -6.93 24.48
CA ARG A 101 -8.56 -6.46 24.44
C ARG A 101 -9.20 -6.42 25.84
N GLY A 102 -8.63 -7.14 26.79
CA GLY A 102 -9.09 -7.25 28.17
C GLY A 102 -8.51 -6.16 29.07
N SER A 103 -8.70 -6.32 30.38
CA SER A 103 -8.03 -5.47 31.38
C SER A 103 -6.64 -6.01 31.71
N GLU A 104 -5.88 -5.29 32.53
CA GLU A 104 -4.60 -5.79 33.05
C GLU A 104 -4.79 -7.01 33.96
N GLN A 105 -5.88 -7.04 34.74
CA GLN A 105 -6.17 -8.12 35.69
C GLN A 105 -6.79 -9.35 35.01
N ASN A 106 -7.42 -9.18 33.84
CA ASN A 106 -7.98 -10.26 33.05
C ASN A 106 -7.63 -10.05 31.56
N PRO A 107 -6.40 -10.38 31.15
CA PRO A 107 -5.92 -10.12 29.80
C PRO A 107 -6.59 -11.02 28.77
N ASP A 108 -6.95 -10.43 27.65
CA ASP A 108 -7.48 -11.12 26.46
C ASP A 108 -6.57 -10.76 25.28
N ILE A 109 -5.50 -11.55 25.12
CA ILE A 109 -4.41 -11.25 24.20
C ILE A 109 -4.73 -11.76 22.80
N LEU A 110 -4.76 -10.83 21.85
CA LEU A 110 -4.86 -11.11 20.42
C LEU A 110 -3.48 -10.98 19.77
N HIS A 111 -3.04 -12.04 19.11
CA HIS A 111 -1.83 -12.00 18.27
C HIS A 111 -2.19 -11.42 16.90
N ILE A 112 -1.73 -10.20 16.63
CA ILE A 112 -2.06 -9.47 15.40
C ILE A 112 -0.91 -9.58 14.39
N ARG A 113 -1.26 -9.83 13.12
CA ARG A 113 -0.34 -9.84 11.99
C ARG A 113 -0.89 -9.00 10.85
N ILE A 114 -0.16 -7.95 10.47
CA ILE A 114 -0.57 -7.02 9.40
C ILE A 114 0.48 -7.04 8.30
N PRO A 115 0.17 -7.54 7.08
CA PRO A 115 1.08 -7.41 5.94
C PRO A 115 1.42 -5.95 5.70
N GLN A 116 2.71 -5.61 5.60
CA GLN A 116 3.14 -4.22 5.51
C GLN A 116 2.53 -3.50 4.31
N ILE A 117 2.52 -4.15 3.15
CA ILE A 117 1.94 -3.61 1.92
C ILE A 117 0.43 -3.35 2.02
N GLU A 118 -0.29 -4.12 2.83
CA GLU A 118 -1.72 -3.88 3.07
C GLU A 118 -1.94 -2.67 3.98
N LEU A 119 -1.08 -2.50 5.00
CA LEU A 119 -1.13 -1.32 5.85
C LEU A 119 -0.83 -0.05 5.04
N ALA A 120 0.28 -0.04 4.28
CA ALA A 120 0.63 1.07 3.40
C ALA A 120 -0.46 1.35 2.35
N ARG A 121 -1.16 0.31 1.86
CA ARG A 121 -2.30 0.50 0.94
C ARG A 121 -3.45 1.25 1.59
N VAL A 122 -3.77 0.95 2.85
CA VAL A 122 -4.85 1.62 3.57
C VAL A 122 -4.48 3.06 3.93
N LEU A 123 -3.22 3.27 4.34
CA LEU A 123 -2.69 4.58 4.70
C LEU A 123 -2.55 5.49 3.46
N PHE A 124 -1.84 5.03 2.43
CA PHE A 124 -1.35 5.90 1.36
C PHE A 124 -1.92 5.57 -0.02
N PHE A 125 -2.05 4.29 -0.39
CA PHE A 125 -2.39 3.91 -1.77
C PHE A 125 -3.90 3.95 -2.04
N ARG A 126 -4.51 5.13 -1.90
CA ARG A 126 -5.93 5.35 -2.24
C ARG A 126 -6.16 5.76 -3.70
N ASN A 127 -5.09 6.14 -4.40
CA ASN A 127 -5.13 6.47 -5.82
C ASN A 127 -3.90 5.90 -6.54
N ALA A 128 -3.98 5.86 -7.87
CA ALA A 128 -2.93 5.32 -8.73
C ALA A 128 -1.63 6.13 -8.68
N TYR A 129 -1.71 7.45 -8.40
CA TYR A 129 -0.54 8.33 -8.31
C TYR A 129 0.34 7.95 -7.11
N LEU A 130 -0.22 7.85 -5.90
CA LEU A 130 0.54 7.50 -4.71
C LEU A 130 1.07 6.07 -4.78
N ALA A 131 0.30 5.15 -5.36
CA ALA A 131 0.72 3.76 -5.53
C ALA A 131 1.89 3.61 -6.52
N ARG A 132 1.83 4.29 -7.68
CA ARG A 132 2.85 4.12 -8.73
C ARG A 132 4.17 4.83 -8.40
N ASN A 133 4.09 5.96 -7.68
CA ASN A 133 5.22 6.83 -7.41
C ASN A 133 5.86 6.55 -6.04
N CYS A 134 5.38 5.57 -5.26
CA CYS A 134 5.91 5.29 -3.93
C CYS A 134 7.38 4.81 -3.91
N LEU A 135 7.90 4.37 -5.07
CA LEU A 135 9.29 3.96 -5.24
C LEU A 135 10.19 5.12 -5.68
N ASP A 136 9.61 6.28 -5.98
CA ASP A 136 10.34 7.43 -6.51
C ASP A 136 10.77 8.37 -5.36
N GLN A 137 12.06 8.32 -5.02
CA GLN A 137 12.63 9.09 -3.92
C GLN A 137 12.45 10.59 -4.18
N GLY A 138 11.81 11.30 -3.26
CA GLY A 138 11.63 12.75 -3.33
C GLY A 138 10.52 13.24 -4.27
N ILE A 139 9.65 12.35 -4.76
CA ILE A 139 8.55 12.74 -5.66
C ILE A 139 7.67 13.84 -5.09
N LEU A 140 7.35 13.78 -3.79
CA LEU A 140 6.47 14.76 -3.15
C LEU A 140 7.11 16.16 -3.14
N ALA A 141 8.40 16.25 -2.81
CA ALA A 141 9.14 17.52 -2.82
C ALA A 141 9.31 18.11 -4.23
N ARG A 142 9.36 17.27 -5.26
CA ARG A 142 9.46 17.72 -6.66
C ARG A 142 8.15 18.22 -7.24
N GLU A 143 7.01 17.68 -6.80
CA GLU A 143 5.69 18.04 -7.34
C GLU A 143 4.93 19.05 -6.48
N PHE A 144 5.30 19.21 -5.20
CA PHE A 144 4.58 20.06 -4.26
C PHE A 144 5.53 20.94 -3.44
N PHE A 145 5.13 22.19 -3.28
CA PHE A 145 5.76 23.14 -2.36
C PHE A 145 4.75 23.54 -1.28
N VAL A 146 5.12 23.32 -0.02
CA VAL A 146 4.29 23.63 1.15
C VAL A 146 4.70 25.00 1.66
N ASP A 147 3.76 25.95 1.63
CA ASP A 147 3.96 27.35 2.01
C ASP A 147 3.06 27.72 3.20
N PRO A 148 3.59 27.74 4.43
CA PRO A 148 2.86 28.22 5.59
C PRO A 148 2.68 29.74 5.49
N ILE A 149 1.45 30.18 5.20
CA ILE A 149 1.12 31.62 5.08
C ILE A 149 1.01 32.25 6.47
N ASP A 150 0.39 31.51 7.41
CA ASP A 150 0.25 31.90 8.82
C ASP A 150 0.13 30.65 9.72
N GLN A 151 -0.18 30.85 11.01
CA GLN A 151 -0.27 29.77 12.02
C GLN A 151 -1.39 28.77 11.79
N THR A 152 -2.40 29.11 10.99
CA THR A 152 -3.62 28.31 10.76
C THR A 152 -3.82 27.96 9.29
N THR A 153 -3.14 28.66 8.39
CA THR A 153 -3.30 28.52 6.94
C THR A 153 -2.00 28.09 6.29
N THR A 154 -2.05 26.97 5.57
CA THR A 154 -0.96 26.50 4.73
C THR A 154 -1.47 26.30 3.30
N VAL A 155 -0.73 26.85 2.34
CA VAL A 155 -1.00 26.67 0.91
C VAL A 155 -0.05 25.62 0.36
N ILE A 156 -0.60 24.65 -0.36
CA ILE A 156 0.19 23.64 -1.05
C ILE A 156 0.19 23.99 -2.53
N HIS A 157 1.32 24.51 -3.01
CA HIS A 157 1.53 24.80 -4.41
C HIS A 157 1.84 23.52 -5.16
N VAL A 158 1.17 23.33 -6.31
CA VAL A 158 1.47 22.23 -7.22
C VAL A 158 2.43 22.75 -8.28
N LEU A 159 3.61 22.16 -8.35
CA LEU A 159 4.69 22.62 -9.23
C LEU A 159 4.42 22.24 -10.70
N PRO A 160 5.01 22.97 -11.68
CA PRO A 160 4.73 22.76 -13.10
C PRO A 160 5.06 21.36 -13.62
N HIS A 161 6.16 20.76 -13.14
CA HIS A 161 6.60 19.42 -13.51
C HIS A 161 5.94 18.36 -12.62
N ARG A 162 4.64 18.17 -12.82
CA ARG A 162 3.86 17.19 -12.07
C ARG A 162 3.42 16.01 -12.93
N THR A 163 3.22 14.90 -12.24
CA THR A 163 2.56 13.73 -12.77
C THR A 163 1.22 13.44 -12.07
N PHE A 164 0.90 14.21 -11.01
CA PHE A 164 -0.41 14.20 -10.38
C PHE A 164 -1.52 14.72 -11.32
N PRO A 165 -2.57 13.93 -11.62
CA PRO A 165 -3.61 14.37 -12.54
C PRO A 165 -4.49 15.49 -11.96
N LEU A 166 -4.65 16.59 -12.69
CA LEU A 166 -5.45 17.76 -12.27
C LEU A 166 -6.85 17.40 -11.77
N GLY A 167 -7.56 16.53 -12.50
CA GLY A 167 -8.92 16.14 -12.15
C GLY A 167 -9.02 15.42 -10.80
N GLN A 168 -7.93 14.87 -10.26
CA GLN A 168 -7.92 14.25 -8.93
C GLN A 168 -8.12 15.29 -7.82
N PHE A 169 -7.74 16.56 -8.06
CA PHE A 169 -8.00 17.64 -7.11
C PHE A 169 -9.49 17.94 -6.95
N ASN A 170 -10.37 17.51 -7.85
CA ASN A 170 -11.82 17.69 -7.66
C ASN A 170 -12.38 16.78 -6.56
N ASN A 171 -11.67 15.71 -6.19
CA ASN A 171 -12.07 14.79 -5.14
C ASN A 171 -11.54 15.24 -3.77
N GLU A 172 -12.47 15.57 -2.86
CA GLU A 172 -12.12 16.04 -1.52
C GLU A 172 -11.32 15.01 -0.71
N GLY A 173 -11.66 13.73 -0.78
CA GLY A 173 -10.94 12.67 -0.08
C GLY A 173 -9.49 12.54 -0.53
N ILE A 174 -9.22 12.77 -1.82
CA ILE A 174 -7.85 12.79 -2.35
C ILE A 174 -7.11 14.05 -1.89
N ARG A 175 -7.76 15.22 -1.89
CA ARG A 175 -7.15 16.45 -1.35
C ARG A 175 -6.76 16.26 0.12
N ARG A 176 -7.69 15.77 0.96
CA ARG A 176 -7.44 15.51 2.39
C ARG A 176 -6.30 14.53 2.61
N LEU A 177 -6.25 13.43 1.86
CA LEU A 177 -5.16 12.46 1.94
C LEU A 177 -3.81 13.09 1.57
N LEU A 178 -3.76 13.81 0.45
CA LEU A 178 -2.53 14.43 -0.03
C LEU A 178 -2.04 15.52 0.94
N SER A 179 -2.95 16.36 1.44
CA SER A 179 -2.63 17.36 2.46
C SER A 179 -2.10 16.71 3.74
N TRP A 180 -2.72 15.62 4.22
CA TRP A 180 -2.22 14.92 5.39
C TRP A 180 -0.79 14.39 5.17
N ILE A 181 -0.53 13.70 4.06
CA ILE A 181 0.82 13.19 3.74
C ILE A 181 1.84 14.33 3.61
N LEU A 182 1.46 15.51 3.11
CA LEU A 182 2.39 16.62 2.89
C LEU A 182 2.65 17.47 4.14
N LEU A 183 1.68 17.55 5.05
CA LEU A 183 1.73 18.44 6.22
C LEU A 183 2.10 17.70 7.52
N ASP A 184 1.71 16.44 7.66
CA ASP A 184 2.07 15.62 8.81
C ASP A 184 3.44 14.98 8.59
N GLU A 185 4.41 15.36 9.42
CA GLU A 185 5.79 14.91 9.28
C GLU A 185 5.93 13.39 9.39
N ASN A 186 5.20 12.75 10.31
CA ASN A 186 5.25 11.30 10.49
C ASN A 186 4.65 10.59 9.29
N ALA A 187 3.50 11.05 8.79
CA ALA A 187 2.86 10.49 7.59
C ALA A 187 3.78 10.63 6.37
N ARG A 188 4.46 11.77 6.24
CA ARG A 188 5.41 12.02 5.15
C ARG A 188 6.61 11.09 5.23
N GLN A 189 7.26 11.02 6.39
CA GLN A 189 8.41 10.14 6.61
C GLN A 189 8.03 8.67 6.38
N SER A 190 6.85 8.25 6.85
CA SER A 190 6.32 6.90 6.63
C SER A 190 6.14 6.58 5.15
N TYR A 191 5.53 7.48 4.37
CA TYR A 191 5.40 7.29 2.92
C TYR A 191 6.75 7.33 2.19
N GLU A 192 7.63 8.28 2.50
CA GLU A 192 8.93 8.43 1.85
C GLU A 192 9.91 7.30 2.22
N SER A 193 9.71 6.63 3.36
CA SER A 193 10.48 5.45 3.77
C SER A 193 10.37 4.30 2.76
N ILE A 194 9.25 4.21 2.03
CA ILE A 194 9.03 3.19 0.99
C ILE A 194 10.12 3.30 -0.09
N ALA A 195 10.35 4.51 -0.62
CA ALA A 195 11.36 4.73 -1.65
C ALA A 195 12.79 4.57 -1.08
N HIS A 196 12.98 4.94 0.20
CA HIS A 196 14.24 4.74 0.89
C HIS A 196 14.63 3.26 0.97
N TYR A 197 13.75 2.41 1.50
CA TYR A 197 14.02 0.96 1.58
C TYR A 197 14.10 0.31 0.20
N PHE A 198 13.26 0.73 -0.75
CA PHE A 198 13.37 0.26 -2.13
C PHE A 198 14.79 0.48 -2.69
N LYS A 199 15.35 1.68 -2.51
CA LYS A 199 16.71 2.01 -2.98
C LYS A 199 17.79 1.14 -2.33
N LEU A 200 17.63 0.77 -1.06
CA LEU A 200 18.61 -0.03 -0.32
C LEU A 200 18.51 -1.53 -0.60
N GLU A 201 17.31 -2.03 -0.86
CA GLU A 201 17.01 -3.47 -0.80
C GLU A 201 16.61 -4.08 -2.15
N ALA A 202 16.27 -3.26 -3.16
CA ALA A 202 15.88 -3.76 -4.46
C ALA A 202 17.03 -4.54 -5.10
N LYS A 203 16.69 -5.71 -5.66
CA LYS A 203 17.64 -6.62 -6.30
C LYS A 203 17.49 -6.52 -7.80
N GLN A 204 18.60 -6.30 -8.48
CA GLN A 204 18.67 -6.33 -9.93
C GLN A 204 19.04 -7.73 -10.41
N PHE A 205 18.25 -8.25 -11.34
CA PHE A 205 18.47 -9.50 -12.04
C PHE A 205 18.60 -9.21 -13.56
N GLU A 206 19.02 -10.21 -14.33
CA GLU A 206 19.25 -10.07 -15.78
C GLU A 206 18.01 -9.52 -16.53
N GLU A 207 16.81 -10.02 -16.20
CA GLU A 207 15.58 -9.66 -16.92
C GLU A 207 14.70 -8.63 -16.18
N LYS A 208 14.92 -8.44 -14.88
CA LYS A 208 14.05 -7.62 -14.03
C LYS A 208 14.75 -7.07 -12.79
N THR A 209 14.21 -5.99 -12.24
CA THR A 209 14.42 -5.60 -10.84
C THR A 209 13.26 -6.11 -10.00
N SER A 210 13.53 -6.67 -8.81
CA SER A 210 12.47 -7.01 -7.86
C SER A 210 12.78 -6.60 -6.43
N TRP A 211 11.73 -6.39 -5.65
CA TRP A 211 11.81 -5.92 -4.28
C TRP A 211 10.64 -6.45 -3.45
N GLN A 212 10.92 -6.81 -2.19
CA GLN A 212 9.90 -7.15 -1.21
C GLN A 212 9.50 -5.87 -0.49
N PHE A 213 8.21 -5.52 -0.53
CA PHE A 213 7.74 -4.25 0.00
C PHE A 213 8.06 -4.08 1.49
N HIS A 214 8.77 -3.01 1.83
CA HIS A 214 9.17 -2.65 3.18
C HIS A 214 8.96 -1.14 3.42
N PHE A 215 8.40 -0.77 4.57
CA PHE A 215 8.31 0.61 5.02
C PHE A 215 8.28 0.70 6.55
N THR A 216 8.61 1.88 7.07
CA THR A 216 8.43 2.23 8.48
C THR A 216 7.06 2.90 8.62
N PRO A 217 6.12 2.32 9.41
CA PRO A 217 4.74 2.80 9.47
C PRO A 217 4.59 4.06 10.30
#